data_AF-A0AAU3CYI6-F1
#
_entry.id   AF-A0AAU3CYI6-F1
#
_cell.length_a   1.000
_cell.length_b   1.000
_cell.length_c   1.000
_cell.angle_alpha   90.00
_cell.angle_beta   90.00
_cell.angle_gamma   90.00
#
_symmetry.space_group_name_H-M   'P 1'
#
loop_
_entity.id
_entity.type
_entity.pdbx_description
1 polymer ?
#
loop_
_entity_poly.entity_id
_entity_poly.type
_entity_poly.pdbx_seq_one_letter_code
_entity_poly.pdbx_strand_id
1 'polypeptide(L)'
;MDHELSSATTRDQLAALLRVVHLRADHPSLRELEMRTRNEPVRLSRSTTSDMLAGRRFPRKSVLLVFLGQCGITRTAPWERAWERIATTEGPPVMKSDDQAVRQHCAGLLEAARRQADEIVADARRQAEAIVAAAREKCPPTETPPALEATTHPVSVRMSIAEIRRQNPLVYATQDALGNTFGKSREYHRQGCRRTRTVELAAVTLSEARVKGLRRCPECRPDGVPSPAAERNGVEPERS
;
A
#
# COMPACT_ATOMS: atom_id res chain seq x y z
N MET A 1 29.61 7.67 27.48
CA MET A 1 28.92 8.36 26.37
C MET A 1 29.13 9.87 26.38
N ASP A 2 28.83 10.62 27.44
CA ASP A 2 29.00 12.09 27.43
C ASP A 2 30.42 12.56 27.03
N HIS A 3 31.46 11.88 27.51
CA HIS A 3 32.87 12.16 27.15
C HIS A 3 33.24 11.75 25.71
N GLU A 4 32.66 10.67 25.18
CA GLU A 4 32.93 10.24 23.80
C GLU A 4 32.28 11.22 22.81
N LEU A 5 31.08 11.71 23.18
CA LEU A 5 30.31 12.68 22.42
C LEU A 5 30.95 14.07 22.41
N SER A 6 31.67 14.47 23.46
CA SER A 6 32.44 15.72 23.46
C SER A 6 33.65 15.66 22.52
N SER A 7 34.28 14.48 22.39
CA SER A 7 35.44 14.26 21.51
C SER A 7 35.11 14.03 20.04
N ALA A 8 33.84 13.79 19.70
CA ALA A 8 33.43 13.58 18.31
C ALA A 8 33.54 14.88 17.49
N THR A 9 34.33 14.83 16.41
CA THR A 9 34.59 15.94 15.48
C THR A 9 34.26 15.61 14.04
N THR A 10 33.98 14.35 13.71
CA THR A 10 33.67 13.90 12.35
C THR A 10 32.29 13.25 12.27
N ARG A 11 31.71 13.26 11.06
CA ARG A 11 30.47 12.55 10.75
C ARG A 11 30.54 11.06 11.05
N ASP A 12 31.65 10.41 10.75
CA ASP A 12 31.80 8.96 10.93
C ASP A 12 31.84 8.59 12.42
N GLN A 13 32.46 9.42 13.25
CA GLN A 13 32.42 9.28 14.71
C GLN A 13 31.00 9.47 15.25
N LEU A 14 30.25 10.46 14.77
CA LEU A 14 28.84 10.64 15.13
C LEU A 14 28.00 9.42 14.74
N ALA A 15 28.18 8.90 13.53
CA ALA A 15 27.48 7.70 13.07
C ALA A 15 27.82 6.47 13.94
N ALA A 16 29.07 6.31 14.37
CA ALA A 16 29.46 5.27 15.31
C ALA A 16 28.73 5.37 16.65
N LEU A 17 28.66 6.58 17.22
CA LEU A 17 27.93 6.82 18.46
C LEU A 17 26.43 6.58 18.31
N LEU A 18 25.83 6.96 17.17
CA LEU A 18 24.43 6.68 16.89
C LEU A 18 24.13 5.18 16.77
N ARG A 19 25.05 4.39 16.19
CA ARG A 19 24.92 2.92 16.20
C ARG A 19 24.97 2.36 17.61
N VAL A 20 25.80 2.90 18.50
CA VAL A 20 25.82 2.51 19.92
C VAL A 20 24.51 2.86 20.63
N VAL A 21 23.92 4.03 20.36
CA VAL A 21 22.57 4.36 20.87
C VAL A 21 21.54 3.39 20.34
N HIS A 22 21.59 3.08 19.05
CA HIS A 22 20.66 2.15 18.41
C HIS A 22 20.75 0.73 19.01
N LEU A 23 21.98 0.26 19.25
CA LEU A 23 22.30 -0.99 19.96
C LEU A 23 21.66 -1.01 21.35
N ARG A 24 21.84 0.05 22.13
CA ARG A 24 21.34 0.15 23.52
C ARG A 24 19.82 0.29 23.62
N ALA A 25 19.16 0.67 22.54
CA ALA A 25 17.71 0.74 22.45
C ALA A 25 17.07 -0.57 21.94
N ASP A 26 17.79 -1.69 22.02
CA ASP A 26 17.39 -3.01 21.50
C ASP A 26 17.19 -3.07 19.98
N HIS A 27 17.91 -2.23 19.22
CA HIS A 27 17.90 -2.27 17.76
C HIS A 27 16.49 -2.24 17.12
N PRO A 28 15.69 -1.20 17.40
CA PRO A 28 14.36 -1.10 16.82
C PRO A 28 14.48 -1.11 15.30
N SER A 29 13.69 -1.95 14.62
CA SER A 29 13.84 -2.09 13.17
C SER A 29 13.60 -0.75 12.48
N LEU A 30 14.27 -0.49 11.34
CA LEU A 30 14.07 0.76 10.61
C LEU A 30 12.62 0.96 10.17
N ARG A 31 11.90 -0.15 9.90
CA ARG A 31 10.46 -0.14 9.59
C ARG A 31 9.64 0.31 10.79
N GLU A 32 9.98 -0.14 11.98
CA GLU A 32 9.31 0.24 13.21
C GLU A 32 9.53 1.72 13.55
N LEU A 33 10.76 2.21 13.46
CA LEU A 33 11.07 3.64 13.62
C LEU A 33 10.26 4.52 12.64
N GLU A 34 10.15 4.09 11.38
CA GLU A 34 9.35 4.76 10.37
C GLU A 34 7.85 4.76 10.69
N MET A 35 7.33 3.67 11.26
CA MET A 35 5.92 3.58 11.67
C MET A 35 5.63 4.45 12.90
N ARG A 36 6.49 4.41 13.93
CA ARG A 36 6.34 5.20 15.16
C ARG A 36 6.37 6.70 14.89
N THR A 37 7.18 7.13 13.92
CA THR A 37 7.35 8.55 13.56
C THR A 37 6.43 9.03 12.43
N ARG A 38 5.43 8.24 12.04
CA ARG A 38 4.52 8.62 10.94
C ARG A 38 3.76 9.90 11.21
N ASN A 39 3.35 10.13 12.46
CA ASN A 39 2.56 11.29 12.87
C ASN A 39 3.40 12.40 13.51
N GLU A 40 4.72 12.21 13.59
CA GLU A 40 5.63 13.21 14.12
C GLU A 40 5.87 14.32 13.08
N PRO A 41 6.22 15.54 13.51
CA PRO A 41 6.57 16.63 12.59
C PRO A 41 7.70 16.27 11.62
N VAL A 42 8.60 15.38 12.04
CA VAL A 42 9.69 14.85 11.21
C VAL A 42 9.64 13.33 11.22
N ARG A 43 9.32 12.77 10.06
CA ARG A 43 9.29 11.32 9.84
C ARG A 43 10.69 10.77 9.59
N LEU A 44 11.03 9.67 10.26
CA LEU A 44 12.25 8.91 10.01
C LEU A 44 12.01 7.91 8.87
N SER A 45 12.38 8.26 7.63
CA SER A 45 12.32 7.28 6.53
C SER A 45 13.40 6.22 6.70
N ARG A 46 13.10 4.96 6.30
CA ARG A 46 14.07 3.86 6.35
C ARG A 46 15.41 4.19 5.67
N SER A 47 15.36 4.82 4.50
CA SER A 47 16.55 5.23 3.75
C SER A 47 17.38 6.25 4.52
N THR A 48 16.74 7.30 5.02
CA THR A 48 17.41 8.37 5.77
C THR A 48 18.07 7.83 7.03
N THR A 49 17.36 7.00 7.80
CA THR A 49 17.91 6.40 9.02
C THR A 49 19.06 5.44 8.70
N SER A 50 18.93 4.63 7.65
CA SER A 50 20.01 3.73 7.18
C SER A 50 21.26 4.51 6.80
N ASP A 51 21.12 5.56 5.98
CA ASP A 51 22.26 6.36 5.53
C ASP A 51 22.91 7.19 6.64
N MET A 52 22.12 7.66 7.60
CA MET A 52 22.61 8.31 8.81
C MET A 52 23.42 7.33 9.66
N LEU A 53 22.89 6.14 9.96
CA LEU A 53 23.57 5.12 10.76
C LEU A 53 24.81 4.56 10.07
N ALA A 54 24.83 4.53 8.73
CA ALA A 54 25.98 4.14 7.93
C ALA A 54 27.03 5.26 7.79
N GLY A 55 26.75 6.48 8.26
CA GLY A 55 27.62 7.64 8.06
C GLY A 55 27.68 8.14 6.62
N ARG A 56 26.88 7.59 5.69
CA ARG A 56 26.83 8.06 4.29
C ARG A 56 26.31 9.49 4.20
N ARG A 57 25.37 9.83 5.07
CA ARG A 57 24.70 11.14 5.12
C ARG A 57 24.82 11.79 6.49
N PHE A 58 25.20 13.06 6.53
CA PHE A 58 25.13 13.85 7.75
C PHE A 58 23.65 14.19 8.04
N PRO A 59 23.10 13.82 9.21
CA PRO A 59 21.68 14.02 9.50
C PRO A 59 21.36 15.50 9.69
N ARG A 60 20.13 15.90 9.36
CA ARG A 60 19.60 17.20 9.82
C ARG A 60 19.42 17.15 11.34
N LYS A 61 19.58 18.30 12.02
CA LYS A 61 19.41 18.40 13.48
C LYS A 61 18.06 17.83 13.95
N SER A 62 16.96 18.13 13.24
CA SER A 62 15.63 17.61 13.60
C SER A 62 15.51 16.09 13.47
N VAL A 63 16.10 15.49 12.43
CA VAL A 63 16.12 14.04 12.22
C VAL A 63 16.90 13.35 13.34
N LEU A 64 18.04 13.91 13.73
CA LEU A 64 18.84 13.42 14.85
C LEU A 64 18.01 13.40 16.15
N LEU A 65 17.34 14.50 16.47
CA LEU A 65 16.56 14.62 17.70
C LEU A 65 15.39 13.64 17.77
N VAL A 66 14.64 13.48 16.68
CA VAL A 66 13.56 12.49 16.63
C VAL A 66 14.11 11.09 16.80
N PHE A 67 15.22 10.75 16.13
CA PHE A 67 15.84 9.43 16.30
C PHE A 67 16.27 9.15 17.74
N LEU A 68 16.92 10.12 18.40
CA LEU A 68 17.33 10.01 19.80
C LEU A 68 16.13 9.80 20.72
N GLY A 69 15.04 10.56 20.52
CA GLY A 69 13.80 10.39 21.27
C GLY A 69 13.18 9.01 21.10
N GLN A 70 13.16 8.47 19.88
CA GLN A 70 12.67 7.11 19.61
C GLN A 70 13.57 6.01 20.22
N CYS A 71 14.84 6.32 20.47
CA CYS A 71 15.78 5.44 21.19
C CYS A 71 15.77 5.69 22.71
N GLY A 72 14.83 6.48 23.23
CA GLY A 72 14.68 6.74 24.67
C GLY A 72 15.68 7.74 25.26
N ILE A 73 16.44 8.46 24.43
CA ILE A 73 17.38 9.48 24.92
C ILE A 73 16.63 10.79 25.17
N THR A 74 16.45 11.13 26.44
CA THR A 74 15.77 12.36 26.88
C THR A 74 16.70 13.56 26.97
N ARG A 75 17.99 13.34 27.29
CA ARG A 75 19.00 14.40 27.42
C ARG A 75 19.71 14.64 26.09
N THR A 76 19.11 15.48 25.22
CA THR A 76 19.63 15.73 23.86
C THR A 76 20.70 16.83 23.78
N ALA A 77 20.81 17.71 24.78
CA ALA A 77 21.72 18.86 24.70
C ALA A 77 23.21 18.51 24.38
N PRO A 78 23.81 17.43 24.93
CA PRO A 78 25.15 17.00 24.53
C PRO A 78 25.24 16.59 23.06
N TRP A 79 24.20 15.96 22.52
CA TRP A 79 24.11 15.51 21.14
C TRP A 79 23.97 16.68 20.17
N GLU A 80 23.18 17.68 20.54
CA GLU A 80 23.03 18.91 19.77
C GLU A 80 24.35 19.65 19.64
N ARG A 81 25.09 19.81 20.75
CA ARG A 81 26.41 20.46 20.73
C ARG A 81 27.42 19.69 19.86
N ALA A 82 27.40 18.36 19.91
CA ALA A 82 28.25 17.54 19.05
C ALA A 82 27.88 17.71 17.58
N TRP A 83 26.59 17.70 17.27
CA TRP A 83 26.08 17.94 15.92
C TRP A 83 26.49 19.32 15.40
N GLU A 84 26.36 20.38 16.20
CA GLU A 84 26.71 21.76 15.81
C GLU A 84 28.21 21.90 15.49
N ARG A 85 29.09 21.29 16.31
CA ARG A 85 30.53 21.28 16.04
C ARG A 85 30.83 20.62 14.69
N ILE A 86 30.28 19.43 14.44
CA ILE A 86 30.52 18.67 13.21
C ILE A 86 29.92 19.39 11.99
N ALA A 87 28.72 19.98 12.14
CA ALA A 87 28.06 20.74 11.08
C ALA A 87 28.90 21.94 10.61
N THR A 88 29.66 22.54 11.51
CA THR A 88 30.56 23.66 11.20
C THR A 88 31.73 23.20 10.32
N THR A 89 32.18 21.95 10.50
CA THR A 89 33.29 21.34 9.74
C THR A 89 32.84 20.72 8.41
N GLU A 90 31.63 20.14 8.35
CA GLU A 90 31.07 19.54 7.12
C GLU A 90 30.59 20.59 6.10
N GLY A 91 30.36 21.84 6.55
CA GLY A 91 29.76 22.88 5.72
C GLY A 91 28.27 22.62 5.42
N PRO A 92 27.56 23.57 4.80
CA PRO A 92 26.21 23.31 4.31
C PRO A 92 26.26 22.12 3.35
N PRO A 93 25.22 21.25 3.32
CA PRO A 93 25.20 20.10 2.44
C PRO A 93 25.23 20.59 0.99
N VAL A 94 26.42 20.65 0.40
CA VAL A 94 26.58 20.70 -1.04
C VAL A 94 25.90 19.43 -1.52
N MET A 95 24.76 19.55 -2.20
CA MET A 95 24.14 18.39 -2.84
C MET A 95 25.22 17.76 -3.69
N LYS A 96 25.69 16.57 -3.27
CA LYS A 96 26.74 15.87 -4.00
C LYS A 96 26.24 15.68 -5.42
N SER A 97 27.10 15.98 -6.40
CA SER A 97 26.77 15.89 -7.83
C SER A 97 26.11 14.55 -8.19
N ASP A 98 26.48 13.48 -7.50
CA ASP A 98 25.89 12.14 -7.63
C ASP A 98 24.39 12.09 -7.33
N ASP A 99 23.88 12.78 -6.30
CA ASP A 99 22.44 12.80 -5.97
C ASP A 99 21.64 13.61 -6.99
N GLN A 100 22.28 14.59 -7.63
CA GLN A 100 21.70 15.35 -8.72
C GLN A 100 21.71 14.52 -10.00
N ALA A 101 22.81 13.84 -10.30
CA ALA A 101 22.94 12.93 -11.44
C ALA A 101 21.95 11.77 -11.36
N VAL A 102 21.77 11.14 -10.20
CA VAL A 102 20.76 10.09 -9.99
C VAL A 102 19.35 10.62 -10.19
N ARG A 103 19.03 11.82 -9.68
CA ARG A 103 17.73 12.43 -9.92
C ARG A 103 17.48 12.74 -11.38
N GLN A 104 18.49 13.24 -12.08
CA GLN A 104 18.43 13.55 -13.50
C GLN A 104 18.29 12.28 -14.35
N HIS A 105 18.99 11.21 -13.99
CA HIS A 105 18.85 9.90 -14.60
C HIS A 105 17.44 9.31 -14.40
N CYS A 106 16.92 9.33 -13.17
CA CYS A 106 15.55 8.89 -12.88
C CYS A 106 14.50 9.70 -13.65
N ALA A 107 14.68 11.03 -13.75
CA ALA A 107 13.79 11.87 -14.56
C ALA A 107 13.82 11.47 -16.04
N GLY A 108 15.01 11.22 -16.60
CA GLY A 108 15.16 10.73 -17.97
C GLY A 108 14.48 9.37 -18.21
N LEU A 109 14.57 8.45 -17.25
CA LEU A 109 13.88 7.16 -17.33
C LEU A 109 12.35 7.31 -17.32
N LEU A 110 11.81 8.21 -16.49
CA LEU A 110 10.37 8.47 -16.44
C LEU A 110 9.86 9.10 -17.73
N GLU A 111 10.61 10.03 -18.31
CA GLU A 111 10.27 10.62 -19.61
C GLU A 111 10.34 9.61 -20.76
N ALA A 112 11.34 8.71 -20.74
CA ALA A 112 11.42 7.61 -21.69
C ALA A 112 10.22 6.64 -21.56
N ALA A 113 9.87 6.26 -20.34
CA ALA A 113 8.73 5.40 -20.07
C ALA A 113 7.40 6.03 -20.52
N ARG A 114 7.26 7.36 -20.33
CA ARG A 114 6.08 8.09 -20.81
C ARG A 114 5.98 8.09 -22.33
N ARG A 115 7.08 8.38 -23.04
CA ARG A 115 7.11 8.31 -24.52
C ARG A 115 6.76 6.92 -25.03
N GLN A 116 7.31 5.88 -24.41
CA GLN A 116 6.99 4.50 -24.76
C GLN A 116 5.50 4.18 -24.54
N ALA A 117 4.90 4.67 -23.47
CA ALA A 117 3.47 4.50 -23.22
C ALA A 117 2.61 5.20 -24.30
N ASP A 118 2.98 6.43 -24.69
CA ASP A 118 2.29 7.18 -25.73
C ASP A 118 2.39 6.47 -27.10
N GLU A 119 3.54 5.88 -27.41
CA GLU A 119 3.75 5.07 -28.62
C GLU A 119 2.87 3.81 -28.64
N ILE A 120 2.78 3.09 -27.51
CA ILE A 120 1.93 1.91 -27.36
C ILE A 120 0.46 2.28 -27.58
N VAL A 121 0.00 3.40 -27.02
CA VAL A 121 -1.38 3.88 -27.18
C VAL A 121 -1.66 4.26 -28.63
N ALA A 122 -0.72 4.96 -29.29
CA ALA A 122 -0.85 5.32 -30.70
C ALA A 122 -0.90 4.08 -31.61
N ASP A 123 -0.09 3.06 -31.32
CA ASP A 123 -0.09 1.82 -32.09
C ASP A 123 -1.38 1.02 -31.91
N ALA A 124 -1.84 0.87 -30.67
CA ALA A 124 -3.12 0.23 -30.37
C ALA A 124 -4.29 0.92 -31.10
N ARG A 125 -4.25 2.25 -31.18
CA ARG A 125 -5.26 3.02 -31.93
C ARG A 125 -5.22 2.72 -33.43
N ARG A 126 -4.03 2.72 -34.05
CA ARG A 126 -3.88 2.36 -35.48
C ARG A 126 -4.37 0.95 -35.78
N GLN A 127 -4.03 -0.01 -34.91
CA GLN A 127 -4.50 -1.39 -35.05
C GLN A 127 -6.02 -1.47 -34.95
N ALA A 128 -6.65 -0.76 -34.00
CA ALA A 128 -8.10 -0.72 -33.87
C ALA A 128 -8.79 -0.13 -35.11
N GLU A 129 -8.26 0.97 -35.64
CA GLU A 129 -8.76 1.61 -36.87
C GLU A 129 -8.63 0.67 -38.09
N ALA A 130 -7.50 -0.04 -38.22
CA ALA A 130 -7.28 -1.05 -39.27
C ALA A 130 -8.25 -2.23 -39.16
N ILE A 131 -8.52 -2.72 -37.95
CA ILE A 131 -9.51 -3.79 -37.70
C ILE A 131 -10.91 -3.32 -38.12
N VAL A 132 -11.30 -2.09 -37.78
CA VAL A 132 -12.60 -1.52 -38.17
C VAL A 132 -12.70 -1.35 -39.70
N ALA A 133 -11.64 -0.88 -40.36
CA ALA A 133 -11.61 -0.75 -41.81
C ALA A 133 -11.74 -2.11 -42.51
N ALA A 134 -10.96 -3.10 -42.08
CA ALA A 134 -11.02 -4.47 -42.62
C ALA A 134 -12.39 -5.13 -42.39
N ALA A 135 -13.06 -4.83 -41.26
CA ALA A 135 -14.41 -5.31 -41.01
C ALA A 135 -15.44 -4.68 -41.95
N ARG A 136 -15.27 -3.40 -42.32
CA ARG A 136 -16.13 -2.71 -43.29
C ARG A 136 -15.98 -3.27 -44.71
N GLU A 137 -14.75 -3.61 -45.12
CA GLU A 137 -14.53 -4.23 -46.44
C GLU A 137 -15.14 -5.63 -46.54
N LYS A 138 -15.09 -6.41 -45.44
CA LYS A 138 -15.63 -7.77 -45.41
C LYS A 138 -17.15 -7.85 -45.30
N CYS A 139 -17.81 -6.81 -44.77
CA CYS A 139 -19.26 -6.72 -44.69
C CYS A 139 -19.75 -5.57 -45.59
N PRO A 140 -20.09 -5.83 -46.87
CA PRO A 140 -20.76 -4.82 -47.68
C PRO A 140 -22.05 -4.37 -46.99
N PRO A 141 -22.47 -3.10 -47.16
CA PRO A 141 -23.74 -2.63 -46.62
C PRO A 141 -24.85 -3.45 -47.26
N THR A 142 -25.42 -4.38 -46.48
CA THR A 142 -26.58 -5.15 -46.90
C THR A 142 -27.71 -4.16 -47.16
N GLU A 143 -28.17 -4.09 -48.40
CA GLU A 143 -29.34 -3.33 -48.81
C GLU A 143 -30.53 -3.62 -47.87
N THR A 144 -31.32 -2.58 -47.66
CA THR A 144 -32.53 -2.49 -46.84
C THR A 144 -33.25 -3.83 -46.67
N PRO A 145 -33.45 -4.33 -45.43
CA PRO A 145 -34.13 -5.61 -45.23
C PRO A 145 -35.61 -5.48 -45.62
N PRO A 146 -36.18 -6.42 -46.40
CA PRO A 146 -37.63 -6.54 -46.47
C PRO A 146 -38.14 -6.93 -45.08
N ALA A 147 -39.21 -6.28 -44.64
CA ALA A 147 -39.93 -6.68 -43.45
C ALA A 147 -40.46 -8.10 -43.66
N LEU A 148 -39.87 -9.10 -42.99
CA LEU A 148 -40.50 -10.41 -42.77
C LEU A 148 -39.76 -11.18 -41.66
N GLU A 149 -40.51 -11.32 -40.57
CA GLU A 149 -40.62 -12.45 -39.64
C GLU A 149 -39.38 -13.20 -39.13
N ALA A 150 -39.24 -13.06 -37.81
CA ALA A 150 -38.42 -13.85 -36.91
C ALA A 150 -38.36 -15.34 -37.25
N THR A 151 -37.17 -15.83 -37.59
CA THR A 151 -36.70 -17.10 -37.04
C THR A 151 -35.24 -17.02 -36.63
N THR A 152 -35.07 -17.41 -35.38
CA THR A 152 -33.88 -17.56 -34.55
C THR A 152 -32.79 -18.39 -35.24
N HIS A 153 -31.53 -17.95 -35.17
CA HIS A 153 -30.41 -18.67 -34.52
C HIS A 153 -29.03 -18.12 -34.98
N PRO A 154 -28.35 -17.30 -34.16
CA PRO A 154 -26.92 -17.06 -34.33
C PRO A 154 -26.09 -18.05 -33.50
N VAL A 155 -25.16 -18.76 -34.14
CA VAL A 155 -24.08 -19.51 -33.46
C VAL A 155 -23.14 -18.48 -32.84
N SER A 156 -23.37 -18.23 -31.55
CA SER A 156 -22.64 -17.27 -30.74
C SER A 156 -21.49 -17.97 -30.03
N VAL A 157 -20.26 -17.77 -30.51
CA VAL A 157 -19.05 -17.98 -29.68
C VAL A 157 -18.92 -16.77 -28.74
N ARG A 158 -19.90 -16.62 -27.86
CA ARG A 158 -19.79 -15.84 -26.63
C ARG A 158 -19.98 -16.84 -25.51
N MET A 159 -18.92 -17.16 -24.79
CA MET A 159 -19.15 -17.51 -23.38
C MET A 159 -19.93 -16.33 -22.80
N SER A 160 -21.20 -16.58 -22.50
CA SER A 160 -22.07 -15.54 -22.01
C SER A 160 -21.48 -15.01 -20.70
N ILE A 161 -21.68 -13.73 -20.40
CA ILE A 161 -21.36 -13.19 -19.08
C ILE A 161 -22.05 -14.04 -17.97
N ALA A 162 -23.17 -14.71 -18.29
CA ALA A 162 -23.82 -15.68 -17.41
C ALA A 162 -23.03 -17.00 -17.23
N GLU A 163 -22.27 -17.47 -18.22
CA GLU A 163 -21.37 -18.63 -18.17
C GLU A 163 -20.13 -18.33 -17.29
N ILE A 164 -19.54 -17.13 -17.46
CA ILE A 164 -18.43 -16.64 -16.62
C ILE A 164 -18.89 -16.44 -15.17
N ARG A 165 -20.14 -15.97 -14.97
CA ARG A 165 -20.76 -15.82 -13.64
C ARG A 165 -21.10 -17.18 -13.00
N ARG A 166 -21.42 -18.21 -13.79
CA ARG A 166 -21.68 -19.59 -13.31
C ARG A 166 -20.43 -20.26 -12.74
N GLN A 167 -19.25 -19.95 -13.25
CA GLN A 167 -17.98 -20.57 -12.83
C GLN A 167 -17.36 -19.94 -11.57
N ASN A 168 -17.96 -18.92 -10.95
CA ASN A 168 -17.38 -18.25 -9.79
C ASN A 168 -18.43 -17.84 -8.72
N PRO A 169 -19.11 -18.81 -8.06
CA PRO A 169 -20.07 -18.47 -7.02
C PRO A 169 -19.35 -18.04 -5.72
N LEU A 170 -19.44 -16.74 -5.39
CA LEU A 170 -19.24 -16.22 -4.04
C LEU A 170 -20.62 -15.82 -3.48
N VAL A 171 -21.09 -16.47 -2.42
CA VAL A 171 -22.52 -16.51 -2.00
C VAL A 171 -22.90 -15.54 -0.86
N TYR A 172 -23.29 -14.28 -1.05
CA TYR A 172 -23.64 -13.37 0.09
C TYR A 172 -24.61 -12.27 -0.31
N ALA A 173 -25.46 -11.62 0.49
CA ALA A 173 -26.31 -11.87 1.68
C ALA A 173 -27.46 -10.84 1.56
N THR A 174 -28.71 -11.15 1.95
CA THR A 174 -29.86 -10.22 1.83
C THR A 174 -30.16 -9.40 3.07
N GLN A 175 -30.89 -8.32 2.82
CA GLN A 175 -31.19 -7.22 3.71
C GLN A 175 -32.11 -7.59 4.89
N ASP A 176 -32.92 -8.65 4.75
CA ASP A 176 -33.94 -9.03 5.75
C ASP A 176 -33.42 -9.95 6.85
N ALA A 177 -32.34 -10.70 6.61
CA ALA A 177 -31.80 -11.64 7.59
C ALA A 177 -30.81 -11.02 8.59
N LEU A 178 -30.35 -9.78 8.32
CA LEU A 178 -29.49 -9.01 9.23
C LEU A 178 -30.29 -8.04 10.12
N GLY A 179 -31.54 -8.40 10.41
CA GLY A 179 -32.32 -7.82 11.51
C GLY A 179 -31.61 -8.09 12.84
N ASN A 180 -30.85 -7.11 13.31
CA ASN A 180 -30.34 -6.95 14.68
C ASN A 180 -29.17 -7.82 15.18
N THR A 181 -28.65 -8.82 14.46
CA THR A 181 -27.66 -9.75 15.07
C THR A 181 -26.19 -9.52 14.74
N PHE A 182 -25.84 -8.66 13.78
CA PHE A 182 -24.43 -8.39 13.45
C PHE A 182 -24.15 -6.88 13.40
N GLY A 183 -23.46 -6.39 14.42
CA GLY A 183 -23.42 -4.99 14.83
C GLY A 183 -23.18 -3.98 13.70
N LYS A 184 -24.14 -3.07 13.49
CA LYS A 184 -24.12 -1.79 12.71
C LYS A 184 -23.47 -1.78 11.30
N SER A 185 -22.81 -2.84 10.85
CA SER A 185 -21.95 -2.86 9.68
C SER A 185 -22.47 -3.89 8.69
N ARG A 186 -22.79 -3.45 7.47
CA ARG A 186 -23.30 -4.34 6.41
C ARG A 186 -22.11 -5.07 5.78
N GLU A 187 -21.99 -6.37 6.02
CA GLU A 187 -20.88 -7.21 5.53
C GLU A 187 -21.33 -8.24 4.49
N TYR A 188 -20.42 -8.68 3.61
CA TYR A 188 -20.57 -9.86 2.76
C TYR A 188 -19.48 -10.89 3.11
N HIS A 189 -19.80 -12.19 3.13
CA HIS A 189 -18.94 -13.27 3.62
C HIS A 189 -18.37 -14.19 2.49
N ARG A 190 -17.99 -15.47 2.70
CA ARG A 190 -17.59 -16.49 1.66
C ARG A 190 -18.28 -17.86 1.85
N GLN A 191 -18.84 -18.55 0.82
CA GLN A 191 -19.86 -19.62 1.01
C GLN A 191 -19.44 -20.60 2.11
N GLY A 192 -20.31 -20.88 3.08
CA GLY A 192 -19.95 -21.70 4.24
C GLY A 192 -19.25 -20.95 5.37
N CYS A 193 -19.36 -19.62 5.41
CA CYS A 193 -18.86 -18.83 6.55
C CYS A 193 -19.54 -19.28 7.85
N ARG A 194 -18.74 -19.49 8.91
CA ARG A 194 -19.26 -19.95 10.21
C ARG A 194 -20.29 -18.98 10.80
N ARG A 195 -20.09 -17.67 10.61
CA ARG A 195 -20.99 -16.62 11.11
C ARG A 195 -22.36 -16.59 10.44
N THR A 196 -22.49 -17.21 9.27
CA THR A 196 -23.74 -17.21 8.49
C THR A 196 -24.38 -18.60 8.44
N ARG A 197 -23.91 -19.56 9.25
CA ARG A 197 -24.39 -20.95 9.23
C ARG A 197 -25.87 -21.09 9.63
N THR A 198 -26.38 -20.15 10.42
CA THR A 198 -27.74 -20.16 10.97
C THR A 198 -28.66 -19.14 10.32
N VAL A 199 -28.22 -18.50 9.24
CA VAL A 199 -28.92 -17.37 8.61
C VAL A 199 -29.14 -17.67 7.14
N GLU A 200 -30.37 -17.49 6.66
CA GLU A 200 -30.66 -17.59 5.23
C GLU A 200 -30.10 -16.36 4.50
N LEU A 201 -29.37 -16.60 3.41
CA LEU A 201 -28.69 -15.57 2.62
C LEU A 201 -29.14 -15.64 1.17
N ALA A 202 -29.51 -14.51 0.55
CA ALA A 202 -29.60 -14.45 -0.92
C ALA A 202 -28.29 -13.94 -1.55
N ALA A 203 -27.99 -14.47 -2.74
CA ALA A 203 -26.76 -14.20 -3.44
C ALA A 203 -26.77 -12.84 -4.15
N VAL A 204 -25.71 -12.04 -3.96
CA VAL A 204 -25.41 -10.86 -4.77
C VAL A 204 -23.98 -10.93 -5.33
N THR A 205 -23.75 -10.26 -6.44
CA THR A 205 -22.42 -10.17 -7.07
C THR A 205 -21.48 -9.23 -6.30
N LEU A 206 -20.15 -9.40 -6.48
CA LEU A 206 -19.15 -8.50 -5.88
C LEU A 206 -19.36 -7.04 -6.30
N SER A 207 -19.74 -6.82 -7.56
CA SER A 207 -20.10 -5.50 -8.10
C SER A 207 -21.28 -4.90 -7.35
N GLU A 208 -22.37 -5.65 -7.17
CA GLU A 208 -23.55 -5.19 -6.44
C GLU A 208 -23.24 -4.94 -4.97
N ALA A 209 -22.42 -5.77 -4.33
CA ALA A 209 -21.98 -5.56 -2.96
C ALA A 209 -21.20 -4.24 -2.80
N ARG A 210 -20.33 -3.91 -3.75
CA ARG A 210 -19.61 -2.62 -3.77
C ARG A 210 -20.57 -1.44 -3.96
N VAL A 211 -21.50 -1.54 -4.90
CA VAL A 211 -22.52 -0.50 -5.15
C VAL A 211 -23.41 -0.30 -3.91
N LYS A 212 -23.74 -1.38 -3.19
CA LYS A 212 -24.53 -1.35 -1.94
C LYS A 212 -23.71 -1.01 -0.69
N GLY A 213 -22.42 -0.71 -0.82
CA GLY A 213 -21.55 -0.32 0.31
C GLY A 213 -21.25 -1.43 1.31
N LEU A 214 -21.36 -2.71 0.92
CA LEU A 214 -21.09 -3.85 1.80
C LEU A 214 -19.58 -4.04 2.00
N ARG A 215 -19.15 -4.28 3.24
CA ARG A 215 -17.75 -4.55 3.59
C ARG A 215 -17.44 -6.05 3.57
N ARG A 216 -16.17 -6.44 3.35
CA ARG A 216 -15.78 -7.85 3.46
C ARG A 216 -15.83 -8.31 4.90
N CYS A 217 -16.40 -9.48 5.15
CA CYS A 217 -16.28 -10.15 6.43
C CYS A 217 -14.80 -10.44 6.74
N PRO A 218 -14.32 -10.08 7.94
CA PRO A 218 -12.92 -10.27 8.33
C PRO A 218 -12.50 -11.75 8.39
N GLU A 219 -13.41 -12.66 8.74
CA GLU A 219 -13.13 -14.11 8.78
C GLU A 219 -13.09 -14.77 7.40
N CYS A 220 -13.65 -14.12 6.38
CA CYS A 220 -13.70 -14.66 5.02
C CYS A 220 -12.52 -14.19 4.16
N ARG A 221 -11.51 -13.57 4.78
CA ARG A 221 -10.32 -13.05 4.10
C ARG A 221 -9.37 -14.22 3.81
N PRO A 222 -8.85 -14.34 2.57
CA PRO A 222 -7.95 -15.44 2.21
C PRO A 222 -6.63 -15.44 3.01
N ASP A 223 -6.25 -14.32 3.62
CA ASP A 223 -5.00 -14.19 4.37
C ASP A 223 -5.09 -14.60 5.84
N GLY A 224 -6.25 -15.05 6.34
CA GLY A 224 -6.38 -15.91 7.53
C GLY A 224 -5.63 -15.59 8.82
N VAL A 225 -5.06 -14.41 9.03
CA VAL A 225 -4.48 -14.04 10.34
C VAL A 225 -5.62 -13.53 11.21
N PRO A 226 -6.04 -14.27 12.26
CA PRO A 226 -7.06 -13.79 13.17
C PRO A 226 -6.61 -12.47 13.79
N SER A 227 -7.51 -11.49 13.80
CA SER A 227 -7.28 -10.22 14.50
C SER A 227 -7.16 -10.53 16.00
N PRO A 228 -6.08 -10.14 16.70
CA PRO A 228 -5.85 -10.47 18.12
C PRO A 228 -6.83 -9.77 19.10
N ALA A 229 -7.87 -9.12 18.58
CA ALA A 229 -8.85 -8.39 19.39
C ALA A 229 -10.00 -9.25 19.92
N ALA A 230 -10.06 -10.55 19.62
CA ALA A 230 -11.20 -11.41 19.99
C ALA A 230 -11.01 -12.25 21.28
N GLU A 231 -9.83 -12.28 21.90
CA GLU A 231 -9.55 -13.18 23.05
C GLU A 231 -9.74 -12.57 24.45
N ARG A 232 -10.28 -11.34 24.59
CA ARG A 232 -10.40 -10.69 25.91
C ARG A 232 -11.77 -10.71 26.58
N ASN A 233 -12.78 -11.42 26.05
CA ASN A 233 -14.08 -11.49 26.71
C ASN A 233 -14.49 -12.94 26.93
N GLY A 234 -14.15 -13.49 28.10
CA GLY A 234 -14.82 -14.68 28.60
C GLY A 234 -13.99 -15.56 29.52
N VAL A 235 -13.64 -15.07 30.71
CA VAL A 235 -13.55 -15.89 31.93
C VAL A 235 -13.78 -14.98 33.14
N GLU A 236 -14.99 -14.98 33.71
CA GLU A 236 -15.17 -14.71 35.14
C GLU A 236 -14.90 -16.01 35.89
N PRO A 237 -14.09 -16.00 36.97
CA PRO A 237 -14.18 -17.03 37.98
C PRO A 237 -15.16 -16.56 39.08
N GLU A 238 -16.28 -17.27 39.18
CA GLU A 238 -16.98 -17.46 40.45
C GLU A 238 -15.96 -17.89 41.51
N ARG A 239 -15.97 -17.26 42.69
CA ARG A 239 -15.64 -17.94 43.94
C ARG A 239 -16.27 -17.23 45.13
N SER A 240 -16.93 -18.08 45.92
CA SER A 240 -17.54 -17.90 47.23
C SER A 240 -16.60 -17.36 48.29
#